data_AF-A0A914D324-F1
#
_entry.id   AF-A0A914D324-F1
#
_cell.length_a   1.000
_cell.length_b   1.000
_cell.length_c   1.000
_cell.angle_alpha   90.00
_cell.angle_beta   90.00
_cell.angle_gamma   90.00
#
_symmetry.space_group_name_H-M   'P 1'
#
loop_
_entity.id
_entity.type
_entity.pdbx_description
1 polymer ?
#
loop_
_entity_poly.entity_id
_entity_poly.type
_entity_poly.pdbx_seq_one_letter_code
_entity_poly.pdbx_strand_id
1 'polypeptide(L)'
;MNFPNKIFLDTQISQVDCLFKLRSKWVDYIKYECEKAVQTGIPVFRPLWWHLDTSEAFSCSDQFFVGDKLLVAPVVCQGARTRDVFIPKGSWRDQTGKIVTGPIKLNVKAPLDVLPFYEKVSEEEACLQEPPIDIKLYRAKML
;
A
#
# COMPACT_ATOMS: atom_id res chain seq x y z
N MET A 1 -16.34 21.64 -12.61
CA MET A 1 -15.70 22.38 -13.73
C MET A 1 -16.05 21.66 -15.02
N ASN A 2 -16.58 22.35 -16.02
CA ASN A 2 -17.04 21.76 -17.29
C ASN A 2 -15.94 22.00 -18.34
N PHE A 3 -15.20 20.96 -18.72
CA PHE A 3 -14.14 21.06 -19.72
C PHE A 3 -14.76 20.90 -21.12
N PRO A 4 -14.66 21.91 -22.00
CA PRO A 4 -15.17 21.79 -23.36
C PRO A 4 -14.25 20.83 -24.14
N ASN A 5 -14.86 19.83 -24.79
CA ASN A 5 -14.27 18.63 -25.40
C ASN A 5 -13.82 17.57 -24.38
N LYS A 6 -14.71 16.60 -24.09
CA LYS A 6 -14.38 15.38 -23.34
C LYS A 6 -13.39 14.53 -24.13
N ILE A 7 -12.11 14.82 -24.00
CA ILE A 7 -11.01 13.97 -24.47
C ILE A 7 -11.02 12.63 -23.69
N PHE A 8 -11.56 12.64 -22.47
CA PHE A 8 -11.69 11.48 -21.60
C PHE A 8 -13.14 11.08 -21.41
N LEU A 9 -13.37 9.76 -21.40
CA LEU A 9 -14.65 9.15 -21.03
C LEU A 9 -14.94 9.35 -19.54
N ASP A 10 -16.22 9.35 -19.15
CA ASP A 10 -16.63 9.48 -17.74
C ASP A 10 -15.99 8.44 -16.83
N THR A 11 -15.80 7.22 -17.33
CA THR A 11 -15.11 6.15 -16.60
C THR A 11 -13.66 6.51 -16.28
N GLN A 12 -12.95 7.16 -17.21
CA GLN A 12 -11.55 7.56 -17.01
C GLN A 12 -11.45 8.69 -15.98
N ILE A 13 -12.38 9.65 -16.04
CA ILE A 13 -12.47 10.74 -15.06
C ILE A 13 -12.70 10.15 -13.66
N SER A 14 -13.65 9.21 -13.54
CA SER A 14 -13.93 8.56 -12.25
C SER A 14 -12.74 7.76 -11.69
N GLN A 15 -11.96 7.09 -12.56
CA GLN A 15 -10.73 6.38 -12.15
C GLN A 15 -9.70 7.36 -11.57
N VAL A 16 -9.48 8.49 -12.26
CA VAL A 16 -8.55 9.53 -11.83
C VAL A 16 -9.01 10.16 -10.50
N ASP A 17 -10.30 10.45 -10.35
CA ASP A 17 -10.87 11.01 -9.11
C ASP A 17 -10.61 10.12 -7.89
N CYS A 18 -10.68 8.79 -8.04
CA CYS A 18 -10.38 7.85 -6.96
C CYS A 18 -8.92 8.01 -6.48
N LEU A 19 -7.97 8.07 -7.42
CA LEU A 19 -6.55 8.23 -7.13
C LEU A 19 -6.23 9.61 -6.55
N PHE A 20 -6.91 10.67 -6.99
CA PHE A 20 -6.78 12.00 -6.40
C PHE A 20 -7.26 12.02 -4.95
N LYS A 21 -8.40 11.39 -4.63
CA LYS A 21 -8.88 11.26 -3.25
C LYS A 21 -7.88 10.49 -2.38
N LEU A 22 -7.33 9.40 -2.90
CA LEU A 22 -6.28 8.65 -2.23
C LEU A 22 -5.06 9.53 -1.94
N ARG A 23 -4.56 10.26 -2.94
CA ARG A 23 -3.43 11.18 -2.75
C ARG A 23 -3.75 12.21 -1.68
N SER A 24 -4.93 12.86 -1.74
CA SER A 24 -5.34 13.89 -0.78
C SER A 24 -5.30 13.40 0.67
N LYS A 25 -5.65 12.13 0.93
CA LYS A 25 -5.52 11.49 2.26
C LYS A 25 -4.07 11.51 2.79
N TRP A 26 -3.09 11.39 1.91
CA TRP A 26 -1.67 11.26 2.26
C TRP A 26 -0.84 12.52 2.06
N VAL A 27 -1.42 13.62 1.54
CA VAL A 27 -0.69 14.87 1.25
C VAL A 27 0.02 15.40 2.49
N ASP A 28 -0.64 15.42 3.65
CA ASP A 28 -0.04 15.97 4.87
C ASP A 28 1.10 15.11 5.39
N TYR A 29 1.00 13.78 5.26
CA TYR A 29 2.11 12.88 5.58
C TYR A 29 3.30 13.06 4.63
N ILE A 30 3.05 13.23 3.33
CA ILE A 30 4.11 13.49 2.34
C ILE A 30 4.81 14.82 2.67
N LYS A 31 4.06 15.86 3.02
CA LYS A 31 4.64 17.16 3.45
C LYS A 31 5.51 17.01 4.69
N TYR A 32 5.04 16.27 5.68
CA TYR A 32 5.83 15.96 6.88
C TYR A 32 7.16 15.25 6.54
N GLU A 33 7.14 14.24 5.66
CA GLU A 33 8.37 13.58 5.23
C GLU A 33 9.27 14.52 4.42
N CYS A 34 8.72 15.44 3.62
CA CYS A 34 9.52 16.47 2.94
C CYS A 34 10.25 17.39 3.93
N GLU A 35 9.58 17.85 4.99
CA GLU A 35 10.18 18.67 6.05
C GLU A 35 11.30 17.90 6.77
N LYS A 36 11.05 16.64 7.12
CA LYS A 36 12.06 15.74 7.69
C LYS A 36 13.25 15.54 6.74
N ALA A 37 13.02 15.42 5.44
CA ALA A 37 14.07 15.27 4.45
C ALA A 37 14.98 16.51 4.39
N VAL A 38 14.42 17.72 4.48
CA VAL A 38 15.21 18.97 4.56
C VAL A 38 16.09 19.01 5.80
N GLN A 39 15.59 18.55 6.95
CA GLN A 39 16.31 18.60 8.22
C GLN A 39 17.38 17.51 8.35
N THR A 40 17.14 16.32 7.81
CA THR A 40 17.94 15.11 8.09
C THR A 40 18.70 14.57 6.88
N GLY A 41 18.34 14.97 5.66
CA GLY A 41 18.83 14.39 4.42
C GLY A 41 18.23 13.02 4.06
N ILE A 42 17.34 12.47 4.89
CA ILE A 42 16.69 11.18 4.61
C ILE A 42 15.65 11.38 3.49
N PRO A 43 15.68 10.59 2.39
CA PRO A 43 14.77 10.78 1.28
C PRO A 43 13.32 10.45 1.65
N VAL A 44 12.39 11.20 1.05
CA VAL A 44 10.94 11.00 1.18
C VAL A 44 10.52 9.67 0.57
N PHE A 45 10.96 9.40 -0.67
CA PHE A 45 10.71 8.16 -1.38
C PHE A 45 11.92 7.24 -1.21
N ARG A 46 11.69 6.04 -0.71
CA ARG A 46 12.76 5.10 -0.38
C ARG A 46 12.56 3.78 -1.13
N PRO A 47 13.60 3.23 -1.76
CA PRO A 47 13.50 1.96 -2.47
C PRO A 47 13.32 0.78 -1.49
N LEU A 48 12.94 -0.39 -2.01
CA LEU A 48 12.68 -1.57 -1.17
C LEU A 48 13.89 -1.98 -0.34
N TRP A 49 15.07 -1.93 -0.95
CA TRP A 49 16.32 -2.33 -0.31
C TRP A 49 16.67 -1.49 0.91
N TRP A 50 16.00 -0.35 1.13
CA TRP A 50 16.14 0.45 2.34
C TRP A 50 15.68 -0.28 3.61
N HIS A 51 14.73 -1.21 3.47
CA HIS A 51 14.15 -1.98 4.59
C HIS A 51 14.28 -3.50 4.40
N LEU A 52 14.74 -3.95 3.24
CA LEU A 52 14.82 -5.35 2.86
C LEU A 52 16.19 -5.66 2.25
N ASP A 53 16.99 -6.46 2.94
CA ASP A 53 18.27 -6.91 2.41
C ASP A 53 18.10 -8.25 1.65
N THR A 54 17.43 -8.20 0.50
CA THR A 54 17.21 -9.38 -0.36
C THR A 54 17.47 -9.06 -1.82
N SER A 55 17.85 -10.06 -2.62
CA SER A 55 18.12 -9.89 -4.06
C SER A 55 16.92 -9.27 -4.80
N GLU A 56 15.70 -9.65 -4.40
CA GLU A 56 14.47 -9.11 -4.97
C GLU A 56 14.32 -7.62 -4.69
N ALA A 57 14.62 -7.19 -3.45
CA ALA A 57 14.56 -5.79 -3.05
C ALA A 57 15.57 -4.91 -3.78
N PHE A 58 16.77 -5.44 -4.07
CA PHE A 58 17.77 -4.75 -4.91
C PHE A 58 17.34 -4.64 -6.37
N SER A 59 16.64 -5.65 -6.90
CA SER A 59 16.15 -5.66 -8.29
C SER A 59 14.85 -4.88 -8.52
N CYS A 60 14.12 -4.54 -7.45
CA CYS A 60 12.83 -3.88 -7.54
C CYS A 60 12.96 -2.37 -7.72
N SER A 61 12.50 -1.86 -8.87
CA SER A 61 12.52 -0.44 -9.21
C SER A 61 11.14 0.23 -9.25
N ASP A 62 10.07 -0.56 -9.08
CA ASP A 62 8.68 -0.15 -9.30
C ASP A 62 7.80 -0.24 -8.04
N GLN A 63 8.42 -0.45 -6.89
CA GLN A 63 7.78 -0.43 -5.57
C GLN A 63 8.67 0.40 -4.65
N PHE A 64 8.08 1.19 -3.77
CA PHE A 64 8.83 2.11 -2.91
C PHE A 64 8.06 2.45 -1.65
N PHE A 65 8.76 2.94 -0.64
CA PHE A 65 8.19 3.52 0.56
C PHE A 65 8.05 5.04 0.42
N VAL A 66 7.02 5.60 1.03
CA VAL A 66 6.94 7.01 1.38
C VAL A 66 7.16 7.09 2.88
N GLY A 67 8.29 7.66 3.26
CA GLY A 67 8.77 7.64 4.64
C GLY A 67 8.90 6.21 5.18
N ASP A 68 8.44 6.02 6.41
CA ASP A 68 8.49 4.74 7.14
C ASP A 68 7.11 4.05 7.24
N LYS A 69 6.03 4.74 6.84
CA LYS A 69 4.65 4.31 7.10
C LYS A 69 3.92 3.79 5.88
N LEU A 70 4.30 4.19 4.67
CA LEU A 70 3.51 3.87 3.49
C LEU A 70 4.38 3.11 2.49
N LEU A 71 3.90 1.97 2.03
CA LEU A 71 4.48 1.18 0.94
C LEU A 71 3.57 1.27 -0.28
N VAL A 72 4.12 1.64 -1.43
CA VAL A 72 3.35 1.89 -2.67
C VAL A 72 3.88 1.01 -3.78
N ALA A 73 2.96 0.37 -4.52
CA ALA A 73 3.27 -0.58 -5.57
C ALA A 73 2.44 -0.28 -6.85
N PRO A 74 2.80 0.74 -7.66
CA PRO A 74 2.06 1.10 -8.87
C PRO A 74 2.17 0.04 -9.99
N VAL A 75 1.14 -0.10 -10.84
CA VAL A 75 1.28 -0.89 -12.07
C VAL A 75 1.97 -0.04 -13.14
N VAL A 76 3.14 -0.47 -13.59
CA VAL A 76 3.95 0.25 -14.61
C VAL A 76 3.96 -0.44 -15.98
N CYS A 77 3.45 -1.66 -16.06
CA CYS A 77 3.36 -2.42 -17.31
C CYS A 77 2.02 -2.19 -18.00
N GLN A 78 2.04 -1.81 -19.29
CA GLN A 78 0.83 -1.60 -20.08
C GLN A 78 -0.05 -2.87 -20.10
N GLY A 79 -1.35 -2.68 -19.90
CA GLY A 79 -2.34 -3.78 -19.95
C GLY A 79 -2.39 -4.66 -18.70
N ALA A 80 -1.41 -4.59 -17.79
CA ALA A 80 -1.45 -5.35 -16.55
C ALA A 80 -2.61 -4.89 -15.65
N ARG A 81 -3.21 -5.86 -14.94
CA ARG A 81 -4.31 -5.66 -13.97
C ARG A 81 -4.04 -6.33 -12.63
N THR A 82 -2.85 -6.90 -12.50
CA THR A 82 -2.32 -7.54 -11.31
C THR A 82 -0.84 -7.23 -11.25
N ARG A 83 -0.26 -7.24 -10.05
CA ARG A 83 1.19 -7.17 -9.88
C ARG A 83 1.63 -7.97 -8.67
N ASP A 84 2.91 -8.30 -8.64
CA ASP A 84 3.55 -8.80 -7.44
C ASP A 84 3.94 -7.63 -6.53
N VAL A 85 3.73 -7.80 -5.22
CA VAL A 85 4.09 -6.85 -4.17
C VAL A 85 4.87 -7.57 -3.08
N PHE A 86 6.02 -7.01 -2.72
CA PHE A 86 6.86 -7.52 -1.64
C PHE A 86 6.55 -6.76 -0.35
N ILE A 87 5.89 -7.41 0.60
CA ILE A 87 5.56 -6.84 1.90
C ILE A 87 6.71 -7.16 2.85
N PRO A 88 7.37 -6.16 3.46
CA PRO A 88 8.47 -6.40 4.38
C PRO A 88 7.98 -6.89 5.75
N LYS A 89 8.92 -7.26 6.62
CA LYS A 89 8.60 -7.65 8.00
C LYS A 89 7.76 -6.58 8.71
N GLY A 90 6.72 -7.03 9.42
CA GLY A 90 5.78 -6.19 10.15
C GLY A 90 4.35 -6.40 9.71
N SER A 91 3.45 -5.60 10.28
CA SER A 91 2.01 -5.63 9.97
C SER A 91 1.65 -4.46 9.06
N TRP A 92 0.89 -4.76 8.02
CA TRP A 92 0.61 -3.82 6.93
C TRP A 92 -0.86 -3.86 6.56
N ARG A 93 -1.56 -2.74 6.69
CA ARG A 93 -2.98 -2.59 6.33
C ARG A 93 -3.10 -2.21 4.86
N ASP A 94 -3.86 -2.99 4.10
CA ASP A 94 -4.17 -2.70 2.69
C ASP A 94 -5.30 -1.67 2.55
N GLN A 95 -5.65 -1.33 1.29
CA GLN A 95 -6.73 -0.40 0.98
C GLN A 95 -8.13 -0.85 1.43
N THR A 96 -8.32 -2.14 1.70
CA THR A 96 -9.59 -2.71 2.21
C THR A 96 -9.67 -2.68 3.73
N GLY A 97 -8.57 -2.29 4.40
CA GLY A 97 -8.42 -2.32 5.85
C GLY A 97 -7.92 -3.66 6.38
N LYS A 98 -7.65 -4.65 5.52
CA LYS A 98 -7.13 -5.95 5.92
C LYS A 98 -5.65 -5.83 6.27
N ILE A 99 -5.25 -6.39 7.41
CA ILE A 99 -3.85 -6.49 7.80
C ILE A 99 -3.20 -7.74 7.17
N VAL A 100 -2.00 -7.53 6.64
CA VAL A 100 -1.10 -8.53 6.09
C VAL A 100 0.19 -8.50 6.89
N THR A 101 0.61 -9.65 7.38
CA THR A 101 1.89 -9.80 8.09
C THR A 101 2.96 -10.26 7.11
N GLY A 102 4.01 -9.45 6.96
CA GLY A 102 5.20 -9.82 6.19
C GLY A 102 6.31 -10.46 7.05
N PRO A 103 7.40 -10.97 6.45
CA PRO A 103 7.75 -10.79 5.04
C PRO A 103 7.01 -11.77 4.11
N ILE A 104 6.38 -11.27 3.05
CA ILE A 104 5.67 -12.10 2.08
C ILE A 104 5.60 -11.43 0.70
N LYS A 105 5.61 -12.22 -0.37
CA LYS A 105 5.32 -11.78 -1.73
C LYS A 105 3.86 -12.12 -2.07
N LEU A 106 3.07 -11.13 -2.45
CA LEU A 106 1.66 -11.29 -2.83
C LEU A 106 1.43 -10.91 -4.29
N ASN A 107 0.64 -11.72 -5.00
CA ASN A 107 0.08 -11.31 -6.29
C ASN A 107 -1.28 -10.65 -6.04
N VAL A 108 -1.41 -9.37 -6.35
CA VAL A 108 -2.57 -8.55 -5.98
C VAL A 108 -3.28 -8.00 -7.22
N LYS A 109 -4.60 -7.82 -7.11
CA LYS A 109 -5.39 -7.13 -8.12
C LYS A 109 -5.12 -5.63 -8.08
N ALA A 110 -4.91 -5.06 -9.25
CA ALA A 110 -4.66 -3.66 -9.48
C ALA A 110 -5.39 -3.21 -10.77
N PRO A 111 -6.74 -3.17 -10.75
CA PRO A 111 -7.50 -2.53 -11.82
C PRO A 111 -7.14 -1.03 -11.94
N LEU A 112 -7.58 -0.38 -13.02
CA LEU A 112 -7.15 0.98 -13.38
C LEU A 112 -7.44 2.06 -12.33
N ASP A 113 -8.46 1.87 -11.49
CA ASP A 113 -8.85 2.74 -10.38
C ASP A 113 -8.16 2.43 -9.05
N VAL A 114 -7.37 1.36 -8.97
CA VAL A 114 -6.76 0.89 -7.73
C VAL A 114 -5.24 0.94 -7.83
N LEU A 115 -4.64 1.79 -6.99
CA LEU A 115 -3.21 1.78 -6.69
C LEU A 115 -2.99 0.87 -5.47
N PRO A 116 -2.29 -0.28 -5.61
CA PRO A 116 -1.89 -1.06 -4.45
C PRO A 116 -0.97 -0.25 -3.53
N PHE A 117 -1.38 -0.11 -2.27
CA PHE A 117 -0.56 0.49 -1.22
C PHE A 117 -0.85 -0.19 0.11
N TYR A 118 0.10 -0.05 1.04
CA TYR A 118 0.03 -0.63 2.37
C TYR A 118 0.49 0.37 3.40
N GLU A 119 -0.30 0.55 4.44
CA GLU A 119 0.02 1.36 5.61
C GLU A 119 0.61 0.47 6.69
N LYS A 120 1.79 0.82 7.22
CA LYS A 120 2.38 0.14 8.36
C LYS A 120 1.55 0.41 9.60
N VAL A 121 1.19 -0.64 10.32
CA VAL A 121 0.40 -0.57 11.55
C VAL A 121 1.19 -1.07 12.75
N SER A 122 0.79 -0.65 13.95
CA SER A 122 1.39 -1.18 15.17
C SER A 122 1.00 -2.64 15.40
N GLU A 123 1.76 -3.33 16.24
CA GLU A 123 1.43 -4.70 16.66
C GLU A 123 0.09 -4.73 17.43
N GLU A 124 -0.20 -3.70 18.23
CA GLU A 124 -1.47 -3.57 18.96
C GLU A 124 -2.67 -3.49 18.01
N GLU A 125 -2.58 -2.68 16.95
CA GLU A 125 -3.62 -2.58 15.93
C GLU A 125 -3.80 -3.90 15.16
N ALA A 126 -2.72 -4.65 14.96
CA ALA A 126 -2.77 -5.96 14.29
C ALA A 126 -3.46 -7.02 15.15
N CYS A 127 -3.22 -7.04 16.46
CA CYS A 127 -3.86 -7.98 17.39
C CYS A 127 -5.37 -7.76 17.50
N LEU A 128 -5.86 -6.52 17.35
CA LEU A 128 -7.30 -6.21 17.43
C LEU A 128 -8.10 -6.75 16.23
N GLN A 129 -7.43 -7.21 15.17
CA GLN A 129 -8.06 -7.75 13.97
C GLN A 129 -8.18 -9.28 13.99
N GLU A 130 -8.42 -9.87 15.17
CA GLU A 130 -8.54 -11.33 15.32
C GLU A 130 -9.54 -11.93 14.31
N PRO A 131 -9.27 -13.13 13.76
CA PRO A 131 -10.25 -13.86 12.98
C PRO A 131 -11.52 -14.08 13.84
N PRO A 132 -12.72 -14.13 13.24
CA PRO A 132 -13.94 -14.42 13.99
C PRO A 132 -13.72 -15.71 14.79
N ILE A 133 -13.94 -15.62 16.12
CA ILE A 133 -13.76 -16.73 17.06
C ILE A 133 -14.45 -17.97 16.48
N ASP A 134 -13.68 -19.01 16.17
CA ASP A 134 -14.24 -20.31 15.79
C ASP A 134 -14.76 -21.03 17.04
N ILE A 135 -16.04 -20.78 17.34
CA ILE A 135 -16.74 -21.38 18.49
C ILE A 135 -16.73 -22.91 18.41
N LYS A 136 -16.60 -23.52 17.22
CA LYS A 136 -16.55 -24.98 17.06
C LYS A 136 -15.23 -25.55 17.60
N LEU A 137 -14.12 -24.86 17.38
CA LEU A 137 -12.80 -25.26 17.89
C LEU A 137 -12.71 -25.12 19.42
N TYR A 138 -13.35 -24.10 19.99
CA TYR A 138 -13.36 -23.88 21.44
C TYR A 138 -14.12 -24.96 22.21
N ARG A 139 -15.24 -25.45 21.67
CA ARG A 139 -16.04 -26.52 22.30
C ARG A 139 -15.38 -27.89 22.25
N ALA A 140 -14.56 -28.18 21.24
CA ALA A 140 -13.86 -29.45 21.10
C ALA A 140 -12.67 -29.64 22.06
N LYS A 141 -12.18 -28.56 22.68
CA LYS A 141 -11.11 -28.60 23.71
C LYS A 141 -11.63 -28.68 25.15
N MET A 142 -12.95 -28.59 25.35
CA MET A 142 -13.63 -28.62 26.66
C MET A 142 -14.36 -29.95 26.91
N LEU A 143 -14.17 -30.94 26.04
CA LEU A 143 -14.62 -32.33 26.14
C LEU A 143 -13.40 -33.25 26.00
#